data_AF-A0AAW1Q0G1-F1
#
_entry.id   AF-A0AAW1Q0G1-F1
#
_cell.length_a   1.000
_cell.length_b   1.000
_cell.length_c   1.000
_cell.angle_alpha   90.00
_cell.angle_beta   90.00
_cell.angle_gamma   90.00
#
_symmetry.space_group_name_H-M   'P 1'
#
loop_
_entity.id
_entity.type
_entity.pdbx_description
1 polymer ?
#
loop_
_entity_poly.entity_id
_entity_poly.type
_entity_poly.pdbx_seq_one_letter_code
_entity_poly.pdbx_strand_id
1 'polypeptide(L)'
;MVAGSSLHCQGAEDRTDAFIGYQEAGKAVDVPSSPGKQQCIDKDPRCAKWAGDGECLANPYYMRSGCPESCQVDAACGTRFFHPQLAGSVSEEGTRQYITRYPNVYRSCHGEHFRKDPSLGDYLLPSQRLRADPWVLLGSIGVGTYLGNEDEETDEHMTAAVISSFDKGFNVIDTASNYRNGRSEVSVGHALNSIRTGVGVQRGFFFLSTKAGFMQADILHDLLAQGDIASSDVVGGSHCIHPSCLEGSLARSLASLNVQVVDLLYLHNAAELQIPVIGRETFLQRLRAAFVWCEEARKAGFIRSYGMATWDGFRRPPSDPIYVALADVVRLAEGVGGQNHGFRYVQTPINLGMPEAWREAWQPAPAAPSDEPADGKAPDLVPLVEAAGRLGLGVFASGPLLEGELLKNAGLLAKLDQVEELKNVQGQATKLLQFARSTPGVLAVMVGHKRAKHMEANVALARLPPLTKEQFLSVWQQMRS
;
A
#
# COMPACT_ATOMS: atom_id res chain seq x y z
N MET A 1 32.36 -5.19 -58.73
CA MET A 1 33.05 -4.93 -57.45
C MET A 1 32.19 -4.02 -56.60
N VAL A 2 31.33 -4.59 -55.75
CA VAL A 2 30.90 -4.03 -54.46
C VAL A 2 30.63 -5.25 -53.57
N ALA A 3 31.46 -5.46 -52.56
CA ALA A 3 31.25 -6.43 -51.48
C ALA A 3 30.18 -5.86 -50.53
N GLY A 4 29.14 -6.62 -50.15
CA GLY A 4 29.07 -7.38 -48.89
C GLY A 4 28.52 -6.47 -47.78
N SER A 5 27.41 -6.73 -47.08
CA SER A 5 26.82 -8.00 -46.66
C SER A 5 25.34 -7.80 -46.32
N SER A 6 24.64 -8.93 -46.31
CA SER A 6 23.20 -9.16 -46.21
C SER A 6 22.61 -8.95 -44.82
N LEU A 7 21.39 -8.39 -44.78
CA LEU A 7 20.44 -8.57 -43.69
C LEU A 7 20.21 -10.06 -43.43
N HIS A 8 20.36 -10.49 -42.19
CA HIS A 8 19.75 -11.69 -41.63
C HIS A 8 19.04 -11.28 -40.34
N CYS A 9 17.72 -11.19 -40.41
CA CYS A 9 16.85 -11.22 -39.23
C CYS A 9 16.60 -12.69 -38.90
N GLN A 10 17.18 -13.19 -37.81
CA GLN A 10 16.68 -14.32 -37.04
C GLN A 10 17.53 -14.50 -35.78
N GLY A 11 16.88 -14.64 -34.63
CA GLY A 11 17.51 -15.03 -33.38
C GLY A 11 16.72 -14.52 -32.18
N ALA A 12 15.86 -15.38 -31.65
CA ALA A 12 15.05 -15.12 -30.47
C ALA A 12 15.89 -15.24 -29.19
N GLU A 13 16.13 -14.12 -28.52
CA GLU A 13 16.53 -13.94 -27.12
C GLU A 13 15.91 -12.57 -26.76
N ASP A 14 14.92 -12.37 -25.88
CA ASP A 14 14.77 -12.81 -24.51
C ASP A 14 13.25 -12.81 -24.22
N ARG A 15 12.70 -13.97 -23.83
CA ARG A 15 11.27 -14.17 -23.53
C ARG A 15 11.15 -14.77 -22.14
N THR A 16 11.16 -13.94 -21.11
CA THR A 16 10.66 -14.28 -19.76
C THR A 16 9.97 -13.14 -19.00
N ASP A 17 9.87 -11.91 -19.52
CA ASP A 17 9.54 -10.75 -18.68
C ASP A 17 8.05 -10.35 -18.62
N ALA A 18 7.14 -11.30 -18.79
CA ALA A 18 5.69 -11.08 -18.61
C ALA A 18 5.10 -11.84 -17.41
N PHE A 19 5.96 -12.41 -16.55
CA PHE A 19 5.60 -13.03 -15.28
C PHE A 19 6.74 -12.79 -14.28
N ILE A 20 6.65 -11.72 -13.49
CA ILE A 20 7.41 -11.60 -12.24
C ILE A 20 6.37 -11.81 -11.12
N GLY A 21 6.13 -13.00 -10.58
CA GLY A 21 7.09 -14.08 -10.45
C GLY A 21 8.28 -13.55 -9.67
N TYR A 22 8.06 -13.23 -8.39
CA TYR A 22 9.11 -13.00 -7.39
C TYR A 22 10.43 -13.70 -7.78
N GLN A 23 11.42 -12.94 -8.28
CA GLN A 23 12.76 -13.45 -8.53
C GLN A 23 13.66 -13.01 -7.38
N GLU A 24 13.79 -13.88 -6.38
CA GLU A 24 15.02 -13.94 -5.61
C GLU A 24 16.03 -14.78 -6.38
N ALA A 25 16.88 -14.07 -7.11
CA ALA A 25 18.29 -14.44 -7.16
C ALA A 25 19.05 -13.16 -6.85
N GLY A 26 19.02 -12.76 -5.57
CA GLY A 26 20.08 -11.92 -5.04
C GLY A 26 21.38 -12.62 -5.35
N LYS A 27 22.14 -12.11 -6.33
CA LYS A 27 23.58 -12.35 -6.33
C LYS A 27 24.04 -11.85 -4.96
N ALA A 28 24.81 -12.67 -4.25
CA ALA A 28 25.61 -12.16 -3.14
C ALA A 28 26.47 -11.04 -3.73
N VAL A 29 26.05 -9.79 -3.52
CA VAL A 29 26.86 -8.63 -3.82
C VAL A 29 27.62 -8.39 -2.53
N ASP A 30 28.94 -8.56 -2.60
CA ASP A 30 29.85 -8.06 -1.58
C ASP A 30 29.41 -6.63 -1.25
N VAL A 31 28.88 -6.42 -0.04
CA VAL A 31 28.56 -5.08 0.46
C VAL A 31 29.89 -4.34 0.50
N PRO A 32 30.11 -3.32 -0.37
CA PRO A 32 31.31 -2.53 -0.27
C PRO A 32 31.28 -1.88 1.12
N SER A 33 32.37 -2.03 1.87
CA SER A 33 32.62 -1.26 3.09
C SER A 33 32.18 0.18 2.87
N SER A 34 31.32 0.68 3.77
CA SER A 34 30.64 1.98 3.69
C SER A 34 31.44 3.04 2.92
N PRO A 35 30.87 3.69 1.88
CA PRO A 35 31.43 4.95 1.39
C PRO A 35 31.49 5.89 2.60
N GLY A 36 32.67 6.47 2.85
CA GLY A 36 32.89 7.31 4.03
C GLY A 36 31.78 8.36 4.17
N LYS A 37 31.29 8.54 5.40
CA LYS A 37 30.24 9.50 5.79
C LYS A 37 30.29 10.73 4.90
N GLN A 38 29.39 10.80 3.92
CA GLN A 38 29.26 11.99 3.11
C GLN A 38 28.82 13.09 4.08
N GLN A 39 29.67 14.12 4.23
CA GLN A 39 29.39 15.21 5.16
C GLN A 39 28.10 15.90 4.73
N CYS A 40 27.12 15.85 5.62
CA CYS A 40 25.80 16.37 5.43
C CYS A 40 25.88 17.88 5.74
N ILE A 41 26.24 18.68 4.74
CA ILE A 41 26.53 20.12 4.90
C ILE A 41 25.59 20.90 3.98
N ASP A 42 25.12 22.05 4.48
CA ASP A 42 24.36 23.02 3.70
C ASP A 42 25.17 23.56 2.50
N LYS A 43 24.55 23.54 1.31
CA LYS A 43 25.17 23.95 0.05
C LYS A 43 24.90 25.41 -0.31
N ASP A 44 24.02 26.09 0.43
CA ASP A 44 23.67 27.50 0.22
C ASP A 44 23.77 28.30 1.54
N PRO A 45 24.38 29.50 1.56
CA PRO A 45 24.48 30.32 2.76
C PRO A 45 23.13 30.78 3.32
N ARG A 46 22.04 30.67 2.55
CA ARG A 46 20.67 31.02 2.97
C ARG A 46 19.92 29.85 3.62
N CYS A 47 20.51 28.65 3.68
CA CYS A 47 19.85 27.46 4.22
C CYS A 47 19.26 27.67 5.62
N ALA A 48 20.02 28.28 6.54
CA ALA A 48 19.53 28.56 7.90
C ALA A 48 18.30 29.49 7.91
N LYS A 49 18.29 30.48 7.01
CA LYS A 49 17.15 31.38 6.84
C LYS A 49 15.94 30.64 6.27
N TRP A 50 16.11 29.92 5.17
CA TRP A 50 15.03 29.16 4.53
C TRP A 50 14.43 28.10 5.47
N ALA A 51 15.27 27.40 6.24
CA ALA A 51 14.80 26.47 7.27
C ALA A 51 14.00 27.20 8.36
N GLY A 52 14.49 28.35 8.85
CA GLY A 52 13.76 29.22 9.77
C GLY A 52 12.42 29.74 9.22
N ASP A 53 12.33 29.94 7.90
CA ASP A 53 11.13 30.34 7.17
C ASP A 53 10.19 29.14 6.88
N GLY A 54 10.54 27.92 7.27
CA GLY A 54 9.70 26.72 7.12
C GLY A 54 9.88 25.94 5.81
N GLU A 55 10.87 26.28 4.99
CA GLU A 55 11.08 25.69 3.66
C GLU A 55 11.40 24.18 3.71
N CYS A 56 11.93 23.67 4.82
CA CYS A 56 12.17 22.22 4.98
C CYS A 56 10.88 21.39 4.77
N LEU A 57 9.71 21.99 5.00
CA LEU A 57 8.41 21.37 4.78
C LEU A 57 7.71 21.87 3.52
N ALA A 58 7.84 23.17 3.21
CA ALA A 58 7.22 23.75 2.02
C ALA A 58 7.91 23.28 0.72
N ASN A 59 9.21 23.05 0.76
CA ASN A 59 10.05 22.70 -0.38
C ASN A 59 11.05 21.56 -0.05
N PRO A 60 10.56 20.37 0.35
CA PRO A 60 11.41 19.29 0.86
C PRO A 60 12.32 18.68 -0.22
N TYR A 61 11.95 18.77 -1.50
CA TYR A 61 12.75 18.24 -2.61
C TYR A 61 14.08 19.00 -2.77
N TYR A 62 14.04 20.34 -2.71
CA TYR A 62 15.25 21.16 -2.76
C TYR A 62 15.95 21.17 -1.41
N MET A 63 15.22 21.41 -0.32
CA MET A 63 15.82 21.67 0.98
C MET A 63 16.57 20.46 1.54
N ARG A 64 16.12 19.23 1.31
CA ARG A 64 16.82 18.05 1.82
C ARG A 64 18.13 17.76 1.09
N SER A 65 18.21 18.09 -0.20
CA SER A 65 19.42 17.90 -1.00
C SER A 65 20.37 19.11 -0.98
N GLY A 66 19.83 20.32 -0.81
CA GLY A 66 20.54 21.59 -0.81
C GLY A 66 20.89 22.14 0.57
N CYS A 67 20.06 21.87 1.57
CA CYS A 67 20.16 22.40 2.94
C CYS A 67 19.97 21.32 4.02
N PRO A 68 20.70 20.18 3.94
CA PRO A 68 20.45 19.05 4.80
C PRO A 68 20.76 19.32 6.28
N GLU A 69 21.79 20.11 6.59
CA GLU A 69 22.18 20.40 7.98
C GLU A 69 21.12 21.29 8.64
N SER A 70 20.73 22.37 7.96
CA SER A 70 19.66 23.27 8.42
C SER A 70 18.31 22.56 8.60
N CYS A 71 18.01 21.56 7.75
CA CYS A 71 16.81 20.75 7.87
C CYS A 71 16.96 19.51 8.78
N GLN A 72 18.09 19.40 9.49
CA GLN A 72 18.40 18.30 10.41
C GLN A 72 18.26 16.91 9.75
N VAL A 73 18.61 16.84 8.47
CA VAL A 73 18.68 15.60 7.71
C VAL A 73 19.82 14.72 8.24
N ASP A 74 20.83 15.28 8.90
CA ASP A 74 21.99 14.59 9.45
C ASP A 74 21.68 13.48 10.47
N ALA A 75 20.52 13.52 11.16
CA ALA A 75 20.05 12.41 11.99
C ALA A 75 19.71 11.14 11.16
N ALA A 76 19.62 11.28 9.83
CA ALA A 76 19.37 10.23 8.85
C ALA A 76 20.65 9.62 8.22
N CYS A 77 21.84 10.21 8.44
CA CYS A 77 23.11 9.73 7.86
C CYS A 77 23.98 8.88 8.80
N GLY A 78 23.45 8.44 9.93
CA GLY A 78 24.23 7.64 10.88
C GLY A 78 23.37 7.01 11.95
N THR A 79 23.25 5.69 11.85
CA THR A 79 22.70 4.75 12.83
C THR A 79 22.77 5.25 14.28
N ARG A 80 21.63 5.69 14.80
CA ARG A 80 21.30 5.49 16.21
C ARG A 80 19.92 4.87 16.26
N PHE A 81 19.83 3.76 17.00
CA PHE A 81 18.59 3.08 17.30
C PHE A 81 17.53 4.11 17.70
N PHE A 82 16.58 4.34 16.79
CA PHE A 82 15.40 5.11 17.11
C PHE A 82 14.56 4.23 18.03
N HIS A 83 14.58 4.53 19.33
CA HIS A 83 13.46 4.14 20.17
C HIS A 83 12.21 4.74 19.51
N PRO A 84 11.18 3.94 19.18
CA PRO A 84 10.04 4.46 18.42
C PRO A 84 9.38 5.65 19.15
N GLN A 85 9.44 6.82 18.53
CA GLN A 85 9.11 8.08 19.23
C GLN A 85 7.70 8.58 18.97
N LEU A 86 7.06 8.20 17.86
CA LEU A 86 5.68 8.58 17.59
C LEU A 86 4.73 7.60 18.27
N ALA A 87 4.28 8.01 19.46
CA ALA A 87 3.28 7.31 20.24
C ALA A 87 1.86 7.52 19.68
N GLY A 88 0.98 6.57 19.96
CA GLY A 88 -0.41 6.57 19.51
C GLY A 88 -0.59 5.94 18.13
N SER A 89 -1.78 6.11 17.59
CA SER A 89 -2.19 5.57 16.30
C SER A 89 -3.23 6.51 15.67
N VAL A 90 -3.68 6.22 14.45
CA VAL A 90 -4.71 7.03 13.78
C VAL A 90 -5.95 7.19 14.67
N SER A 91 -6.62 8.35 14.60
CA SER A 91 -7.85 8.58 15.37
C SER A 91 -8.88 9.38 14.59
N GLU A 92 -10.15 9.19 14.92
CA GLU A 92 -11.25 9.98 14.35
C GLU A 92 -11.04 11.48 14.59
N GLU A 93 -10.77 11.85 15.84
CA GLU A 93 -10.56 13.24 16.21
C GLU A 93 -9.35 13.84 15.48
N GLY A 94 -8.24 13.09 15.43
CA GLY A 94 -7.04 13.54 14.72
C GLY A 94 -7.27 13.70 13.22
N THR A 95 -7.91 12.74 12.55
CA THR A 95 -8.20 12.86 11.12
C THR A 95 -9.18 14.00 10.83
N ARG A 96 -10.18 14.24 11.68
CA ARG A 96 -11.06 15.42 11.58
C ARG A 96 -10.30 16.73 11.71
N GLN A 97 -9.45 16.86 12.74
CA GLN A 97 -8.61 18.04 12.93
C GLN A 97 -7.69 18.28 11.74
N TYR A 98 -7.06 17.22 11.23
CA TYR A 98 -6.18 17.30 10.07
C TYR A 98 -6.89 17.86 8.84
N ILE A 99 -8.10 17.39 8.54
CA ILE A 99 -8.88 17.82 7.37
C ILE A 99 -9.25 19.29 7.44
N THR A 100 -9.56 19.81 8.64
CA THR A 100 -9.89 21.24 8.81
C THR A 100 -8.74 22.18 8.45
N ARG A 101 -7.49 21.70 8.40
CA ARG A 101 -6.33 22.49 7.96
C ARG A 101 -6.33 22.81 6.47
N TYR A 102 -7.19 22.15 5.68
CA TYR A 102 -7.22 22.27 4.21
C TYR A 102 -8.58 22.76 3.67
N PRO A 103 -9.12 23.89 4.17
CA PRO A 103 -10.49 24.31 3.86
C PRO A 103 -10.72 24.55 2.36
N ASN A 104 -9.71 25.00 1.62
CA ASN A 104 -9.80 25.30 0.18
C ASN A 104 -9.67 24.07 -0.72
N VAL A 105 -9.17 22.95 -0.18
CA VAL A 105 -9.07 21.67 -0.92
C VAL A 105 -10.39 20.91 -0.82
N TYR A 106 -11.17 21.11 0.25
CA TYR A 106 -12.31 20.26 0.59
C TYR A 106 -13.66 20.97 0.77
N ARG A 107 -13.73 22.33 0.83
CA ARG A 107 -15.02 23.07 0.91
C ARG A 107 -15.89 22.97 -0.35
N SER A 108 -15.29 22.79 -1.54
CA SER A 108 -16.02 22.80 -2.81
C SER A 108 -16.49 21.43 -3.29
N CYS A 109 -16.13 20.33 -2.59
CA CYS A 109 -16.28 18.97 -3.10
C CYS A 109 -17.20 18.06 -2.27
N HIS A 110 -18.11 18.61 -1.46
CA HIS A 110 -19.02 17.82 -0.60
C HIS A 110 -18.34 16.70 0.24
N GLY A 111 -17.05 16.83 0.57
CA GLY A 111 -16.34 15.84 1.38
C GLY A 111 -15.99 14.51 0.68
N GLU A 112 -15.97 14.42 -0.65
CA GLU A 112 -15.82 13.12 -1.35
C GLU A 112 -14.38 12.59 -1.48
N HIS A 113 -13.36 13.45 -1.34
CA HIS A 113 -11.97 12.98 -1.32
C HIS A 113 -11.65 12.22 -0.03
N PHE A 114 -12.07 12.72 1.13
CA PHE A 114 -11.96 12.00 2.39
C PHE A 114 -13.15 11.09 2.56
N ARG A 115 -12.93 9.80 2.34
CA ARG A 115 -13.97 8.81 2.54
C ARG A 115 -14.15 8.60 4.04
N LYS A 116 -15.40 8.65 4.47
CA LYS A 116 -15.80 7.92 5.66
C LYS A 116 -15.60 6.44 5.37
N ASP A 117 -15.12 5.74 6.37
CA ASP A 117 -15.20 4.29 6.45
C ASP A 117 -16.56 3.79 5.89
N PRO A 118 -16.57 2.77 5.02
CA PRO A 118 -17.47 2.62 3.90
C PRO A 118 -18.94 2.64 4.32
N SER A 119 -19.56 3.80 4.17
CA SER A 119 -21.02 3.96 4.07
C SER A 119 -21.41 4.78 2.84
N LEU A 120 -20.54 4.90 1.83
CA LEU A 120 -20.80 5.73 0.65
C LEU A 120 -20.44 5.00 -0.64
N GLY A 121 -21.43 4.24 -1.10
CA GLY A 121 -21.54 3.61 -2.41
C GLY A 121 -22.66 2.58 -2.33
N ASP A 122 -23.52 2.49 -3.35
CA ASP A 122 -24.73 1.63 -3.39
C ASP A 122 -24.52 0.13 -3.10
N TYR A 123 -23.29 -0.31 -2.83
CA TYR A 123 -22.92 -1.69 -2.48
C TYR A 123 -22.72 -1.88 -0.97
N LEU A 124 -22.81 -0.82 -0.17
CA LEU A 124 -22.79 -0.90 1.28
C LEU A 124 -24.19 -0.57 1.75
N LEU A 125 -24.89 -1.59 2.27
CA LEU A 125 -26.14 -1.36 2.99
C LEU A 125 -25.86 -0.32 4.10
N PRO A 126 -26.72 0.69 4.30
CA PRO A 126 -26.61 1.69 5.37
C PRO A 126 -26.45 1.11 6.79
N SER A 127 -26.63 -0.21 6.96
CA SER A 127 -26.63 -0.93 8.23
C SER A 127 -25.33 -1.64 8.60
N GLN A 128 -24.34 -1.75 7.71
CA GLN A 128 -23.11 -2.52 7.99
C GLN A 128 -21.91 -1.58 8.18
N ARG A 129 -21.71 -1.20 9.44
CA ARG A 129 -20.48 -0.55 9.94
C ARG A 129 -19.29 -1.48 9.61
N LEU A 130 -18.09 -0.95 9.31
CA LEU A 130 -16.90 -1.76 9.59
C LEU A 130 -17.01 -2.19 11.05
N ARG A 131 -16.75 -3.46 11.31
CA ARG A 131 -16.93 -4.02 12.65
C ARG A 131 -16.05 -3.24 13.64
N ALA A 132 -16.63 -2.32 14.39
CA ALA A 132 -16.06 -1.69 15.59
C ALA A 132 -14.65 -1.04 15.49
N ASP A 133 -14.23 -0.42 14.38
CA ASP A 133 -13.07 0.53 14.38
C ASP A 133 -13.62 1.98 14.43
N PRO A 134 -13.09 2.89 15.28
CA PRO A 134 -13.50 4.29 15.29
C PRO A 134 -13.33 4.99 13.94
N TRP A 135 -14.19 5.97 13.65
CA TRP A 135 -14.34 6.58 12.34
C TRP A 135 -13.10 7.35 11.89
N VAL A 136 -12.17 6.73 11.17
CA VAL A 136 -11.05 7.46 10.56
C VAL A 136 -11.44 7.96 9.18
N LEU A 137 -11.18 9.24 8.91
CA LEU A 137 -11.42 9.84 7.60
C LEU A 137 -10.17 9.67 6.75
N LEU A 138 -10.28 8.91 5.65
CA LEU A 138 -9.13 8.54 4.81
C LEU A 138 -9.23 9.20 3.43
N GLY A 139 -8.13 9.79 2.96
CA GLY A 139 -8.05 10.30 1.59
C GLY A 139 -8.18 9.16 0.59
N SER A 140 -8.97 9.38 -0.47
CA SER A 140 -9.20 8.42 -1.56
C SER A 140 -7.94 8.05 -2.36
N ILE A 141 -6.84 8.78 -2.15
CA ILE A 141 -5.52 8.50 -2.71
C ILE A 141 -4.54 8.46 -1.53
N GLY A 142 -3.76 7.39 -1.44
CA GLY A 142 -2.67 7.25 -0.47
C GLY A 142 -1.31 7.14 -1.15
N VAL A 143 -0.26 7.30 -0.36
CA VAL A 143 1.13 7.25 -0.80
C VAL A 143 1.63 5.81 -0.68
N GLY A 144 1.89 5.16 -1.83
CA GLY A 144 2.53 3.85 -1.90
C GLY A 144 4.05 3.98 -2.10
N THR A 145 4.82 3.12 -1.43
CA THR A 145 6.30 3.25 -1.33
C THR A 145 7.08 2.05 -1.91
N TYR A 146 6.48 1.31 -2.84
CA TYR A 146 7.05 0.06 -3.37
C TYR A 146 8.31 0.23 -4.25
N LEU A 147 8.16 0.84 -5.43
CA LEU A 147 9.20 0.81 -6.47
C LEU A 147 10.29 1.87 -6.27
N GLY A 148 11.45 1.69 -6.89
CA GLY A 148 12.56 2.65 -6.95
C GLY A 148 13.91 1.97 -6.76
N ASN A 149 15.00 2.63 -7.16
CA ASN A 149 16.36 2.13 -6.95
C ASN A 149 16.69 2.07 -5.44
N GLU A 150 17.66 1.23 -5.07
CA GLU A 150 18.19 1.13 -3.70
C GLU A 150 19.34 2.11 -3.44
N ASP A 151 19.13 3.39 -3.77
CA ASP A 151 20.10 4.47 -3.62
C ASP A 151 19.58 5.62 -2.72
N GLU A 152 20.50 6.43 -2.21
CA GLU A 152 20.23 7.57 -1.32
C GLU A 152 19.38 8.65 -2.02
N GLU A 153 19.61 8.88 -3.31
CA GLU A 153 18.83 9.84 -4.09
C GLU A 153 17.34 9.47 -4.10
N THR A 154 17.03 8.19 -4.30
CA THR A 154 15.66 7.69 -4.30
C THR A 154 15.05 7.72 -2.89
N ASP A 155 15.83 7.50 -1.83
CA ASP A 155 15.39 7.65 -0.44
C ASP A 155 14.97 9.09 -0.13
N GLU A 156 15.77 10.06 -0.56
CA GLU A 156 15.49 11.48 -0.38
C GLU A 156 14.23 11.90 -1.16
N HIS A 157 14.09 11.43 -2.40
CA HIS A 157 12.88 11.64 -3.18
C HIS A 157 11.63 11.02 -2.55
N MET A 158 11.76 9.82 -1.96
CA MET A 158 10.65 9.17 -1.26
C MET A 158 10.27 9.93 0.00
N THR A 159 11.25 10.32 0.80
CA THR A 159 11.07 11.12 2.02
C THR A 159 10.37 12.45 1.70
N ALA A 160 10.87 13.18 0.71
CA ALA A 160 10.28 14.44 0.26
C ALA A 160 8.85 14.27 -0.27
N ALA A 161 8.56 13.19 -0.99
CA ALA A 161 7.21 12.90 -1.47
C ALA A 161 6.22 12.65 -0.32
N VAL A 162 6.61 11.89 0.71
CA VAL A 162 5.76 11.65 1.89
C VAL A 162 5.51 12.95 2.65
N ILE A 163 6.55 13.75 2.90
CA ILE A 163 6.42 15.08 3.55
C ILE A 163 5.47 15.97 2.77
N SER A 164 5.70 16.13 1.46
CA SER A 164 4.92 17.03 0.64
C SER A 164 3.47 16.57 0.46
N SER A 165 3.23 15.26 0.38
CA SER A 165 1.86 14.72 0.29
C SER A 165 1.09 14.96 1.58
N PHE A 166 1.73 14.75 2.72
CA PHE A 166 1.15 15.08 4.02
C PHE A 166 0.87 16.58 4.13
N ASP A 167 1.82 17.45 3.78
CA ASP A 167 1.60 18.89 3.76
C ASP A 167 0.43 19.31 2.84
N LYS A 168 0.04 18.48 1.86
CA LYS A 168 -1.02 18.74 0.89
C LYS A 168 -2.31 17.95 1.11
N GLY A 169 -2.50 17.39 2.31
CA GLY A 169 -3.78 16.79 2.73
C GLY A 169 -3.91 15.28 2.51
N PHE A 170 -2.83 14.59 2.15
CA PHE A 170 -2.83 13.12 2.08
C PHE A 170 -2.61 12.58 3.48
N ASN A 171 -3.36 11.55 3.87
CA ASN A 171 -3.25 10.96 5.21
C ASN A 171 -3.27 9.44 5.23
N VAL A 172 -2.98 8.80 4.10
CA VAL A 172 -2.80 7.35 4.01
C VAL A 172 -1.40 7.07 3.46
N ILE A 173 -0.61 6.32 4.21
CA ILE A 173 0.75 5.93 3.86
C ILE A 173 0.83 4.41 3.92
N ASP A 174 1.29 3.80 2.82
CA ASP A 174 1.42 2.35 2.69
C ASP A 174 2.86 1.97 2.31
N THR A 175 3.43 1.06 3.10
CA THR A 175 4.79 0.54 2.91
C THR A 175 4.84 -0.97 3.15
N ALA A 176 6.01 -1.58 3.17
CA ALA A 176 6.23 -2.99 3.50
C ALA A 176 7.67 -3.23 3.96
N SER A 177 7.86 -4.27 4.77
CA SER A 177 9.15 -4.71 5.31
C SER A 177 10.25 -4.90 4.27
N ASN A 178 9.87 -5.32 3.06
CA ASN A 178 10.80 -5.69 1.98
C ASN A 178 10.93 -4.64 0.88
N TYR A 179 10.16 -3.55 0.91
CA TYR A 179 10.21 -2.55 -0.16
C TYR A 179 11.57 -1.87 -0.20
N ARG A 180 12.23 -1.97 -1.37
CA ARG A 180 13.59 -1.46 -1.60
C ARG A 180 14.56 -1.97 -0.53
N ASN A 181 14.47 -3.27 -0.20
CA ASN A 181 15.26 -3.92 0.84
C ASN A 181 15.14 -3.23 2.23
N GLY A 182 13.91 -2.85 2.59
CA GLY A 182 13.58 -2.16 3.84
C GLY A 182 13.85 -0.65 3.86
N ARG A 183 14.50 -0.09 2.82
CA ARG A 183 14.81 1.35 2.74
C ARG A 183 13.57 2.23 2.67
N SER A 184 12.46 1.71 2.15
CA SER A 184 11.20 2.47 2.08
C SER A 184 10.64 2.78 3.47
N GLU A 185 10.68 1.84 4.41
CA GLU A 185 10.21 2.09 5.78
C GLU A 185 11.09 3.12 6.49
N VAL A 186 12.40 3.08 6.26
CA VAL A 186 13.36 4.08 6.77
C VAL A 186 13.06 5.46 6.20
N SER A 187 12.83 5.57 4.88
CA SER A 187 12.46 6.82 4.23
C SER A 187 11.15 7.41 4.77
N VAL A 188 10.15 6.55 5.01
CA VAL A 188 8.90 6.96 5.66
C VAL A 188 9.16 7.42 7.10
N GLY A 189 9.96 6.71 7.88
CA GLY A 189 10.31 7.10 9.25
C GLY A 189 11.01 8.46 9.31
N HIS A 190 11.92 8.74 8.37
CA HIS A 190 12.54 10.07 8.23
C HIS A 190 11.50 11.15 7.93
N ALA A 191 10.56 10.89 7.01
CA ALA A 191 9.48 11.82 6.71
C ALA A 191 8.61 12.11 7.94
N LEU A 192 8.21 11.06 8.68
CA LEU A 192 7.40 11.20 9.89
C LEU A 192 8.12 12.02 10.97
N ASN A 193 9.43 11.87 11.12
CA ASN A 193 10.21 12.69 12.06
C ASN A 193 10.26 14.17 11.64
N SER A 194 10.47 14.45 10.34
CA SER A 194 10.43 15.83 9.81
C SER A 194 9.05 16.47 9.99
N ILE A 195 7.99 15.72 9.70
CA ILE A 195 6.61 16.16 9.85
C ILE A 195 6.28 16.45 11.34
N ARG A 196 6.74 15.60 12.27
CA ARG A 196 6.55 15.83 13.71
C ARG A 196 7.22 17.11 14.21
N THR A 197 8.47 17.34 13.81
CA THR A 197 9.31 18.44 14.34
C THR A 197 8.94 19.80 13.76
N GLY A 198 8.46 19.87 12.51
CA GLY A 198 8.20 21.16 11.84
C GLY A 198 6.73 21.59 11.74
N VAL A 199 5.73 20.69 11.79
CA VAL A 199 4.29 21.05 11.58
C VAL A 199 3.35 20.63 12.72
N GLY A 200 3.90 20.21 13.86
CA GLY A 200 3.10 19.83 15.04
C GLY A 200 2.11 18.71 14.74
N VAL A 201 2.51 17.78 13.88
CA VAL A 201 1.66 16.70 13.39
C VAL A 201 1.66 15.55 14.39
N GLN A 202 0.46 15.04 14.62
CA GLN A 202 0.20 13.98 15.58
C GLN A 202 -0.06 12.68 14.84
N ARG A 203 0.32 11.56 15.47
CA ARG A 203 0.08 10.22 14.92
C ARG A 203 -1.40 9.94 14.60
N GLY A 204 -2.30 10.62 15.31
CA GLY A 204 -3.74 10.59 15.08
C GLY A 204 -4.23 11.14 13.74
N PHE A 205 -3.39 11.86 12.98
CA PHE A 205 -3.79 12.53 11.73
C PHE A 205 -3.77 11.62 10.49
N PHE A 206 -2.99 10.54 10.51
CA PHE A 206 -2.78 9.69 9.34
C PHE A 206 -2.90 8.22 9.66
N PHE A 207 -3.27 7.46 8.63
CA PHE A 207 -3.27 6.01 8.58
C PHE A 207 -1.94 5.51 8.00
N LEU A 208 -1.30 4.58 8.69
CA LEU A 208 -0.03 3.97 8.31
C LEU A 208 -0.18 2.45 8.27
N SER A 209 0.00 1.87 7.09
CA SER A 209 0.11 0.43 6.89
C SER A 209 1.53 0.00 6.56
N THR A 210 1.92 -1.18 7.08
CA THR A 210 3.06 -1.95 6.58
C THR A 210 2.63 -3.39 6.27
N LYS A 211 3.54 -4.21 5.76
CA LYS A 211 3.30 -5.61 5.39
C LYS A 211 4.46 -6.47 5.83
N ALA A 212 4.14 -7.67 6.29
CA ALA A 212 5.10 -8.71 6.65
C ALA A 212 4.79 -10.00 5.87
N GLY A 213 5.82 -10.83 5.71
CA GLY A 213 5.73 -12.08 4.95
C GLY A 213 6.98 -12.31 4.11
N PHE A 214 7.53 -11.25 3.51
CA PHE A 214 8.86 -11.29 2.92
C PHE A 214 9.90 -10.89 3.96
N MET A 215 10.84 -11.78 4.21
CA MET A 215 11.78 -11.66 5.32
C MET A 215 13.03 -10.89 4.95
N GLN A 216 13.46 -10.03 5.87
CA GLN A 216 14.80 -9.49 5.84
C GLN A 216 15.81 -10.61 6.10
N ALA A 217 16.88 -10.66 5.30
CA ALA A 217 17.81 -11.78 5.29
C ALA A 217 18.53 -12.01 6.63
N ASP A 218 18.85 -10.92 7.35
CA ASP A 218 19.47 -10.97 8.67
C ASP A 218 18.53 -11.62 9.70
N ILE A 219 17.29 -11.17 9.76
CA ILE A 219 16.27 -11.71 10.68
C ILE A 219 16.00 -13.19 10.37
N LEU A 220 15.85 -13.53 9.08
CA LEU A 220 15.59 -14.90 8.65
C LEU A 220 16.71 -15.85 9.06
N HIS A 221 17.96 -15.44 8.80
CA HIS A 221 19.15 -16.21 9.15
C HIS A 221 19.22 -16.45 10.66
N ASP A 222 18.99 -15.42 11.46
CA ASP A 222 19.09 -15.50 12.91
C ASP A 222 18.03 -16.44 13.51
N LEU A 223 16.77 -16.36 13.03
CA LEU A 223 15.70 -17.26 13.47
C LEU A 223 15.97 -18.73 13.10
N LEU A 224 16.53 -18.99 11.93
CA LEU A 224 16.93 -20.34 11.51
C LEU A 224 18.10 -20.87 12.36
N ALA A 225 19.10 -20.03 12.63
CA ALA A 225 20.27 -20.41 13.43
C ALA A 225 19.90 -20.69 14.89
N GLN A 226 18.91 -19.99 15.43
CA GLN A 226 18.41 -20.15 16.80
C GLN A 226 17.43 -21.33 16.94
N GLY A 227 16.91 -21.85 15.82
CA GLY A 227 15.91 -22.91 15.81
C GLY A 227 14.49 -22.43 16.15
N ASP A 228 14.25 -21.12 16.10
CA ASP A 228 12.93 -20.52 16.33
C ASP A 228 11.95 -20.79 15.18
N ILE A 229 12.49 -21.11 14.01
CA ILE A 229 11.77 -21.58 12.82
C ILE A 229 12.54 -22.71 12.14
N ALA A 230 11.84 -23.57 11.41
CA ALA A 230 12.47 -24.57 10.56
C ALA A 230 12.60 -24.08 9.12
N SER A 231 13.54 -24.63 8.35
CA SER A 231 13.67 -24.31 6.91
C SER A 231 12.38 -24.60 6.12
N SER A 232 11.56 -25.55 6.57
CA SER A 232 10.24 -25.86 5.99
C SER A 232 9.22 -24.73 6.17
N ASP A 233 9.43 -23.81 7.11
CA ASP A 233 8.56 -22.65 7.34
C ASP A 233 8.77 -21.54 6.31
N VAL A 234 9.90 -21.59 5.59
CA VAL A 234 10.29 -20.63 4.57
C VAL A 234 9.91 -21.14 3.19
N VAL A 235 9.19 -20.33 2.43
CA VAL A 235 8.74 -20.61 1.06
C VAL A 235 9.44 -19.68 0.09
N GLY A 236 9.93 -20.21 -1.02
CA GLY A 236 10.55 -19.40 -2.09
C GLY A 236 11.82 -18.66 -1.65
N GLY A 237 12.54 -19.16 -0.64
CA GLY A 237 13.81 -18.60 -0.15
C GLY A 237 13.67 -17.52 0.93
N SER A 238 12.51 -16.86 1.03
CA SER A 238 12.37 -15.65 1.86
C SER A 238 10.95 -15.36 2.34
N HIS A 239 9.94 -16.11 1.92
CA HIS A 239 8.57 -15.90 2.39
C HIS A 239 8.27 -16.73 3.64
N CYS A 240 7.88 -16.09 4.75
CA CYS A 240 7.56 -16.74 6.01
C CYS A 240 6.45 -15.97 6.75
N ILE A 241 5.37 -16.66 7.13
CA ILE A 241 4.31 -16.12 8.01
C ILE A 241 4.29 -16.78 9.39
N HIS A 242 5.36 -17.50 9.75
CA HIS A 242 5.50 -18.05 11.10
C HIS A 242 5.47 -16.91 12.14
N PRO A 243 4.83 -17.07 13.31
CA PRO A 243 4.77 -16.04 14.35
C PRO A 243 6.12 -15.35 14.65
N SER A 244 7.20 -16.11 14.84
CA SER A 244 8.55 -15.55 15.08
C SER A 244 9.07 -14.70 13.91
N CYS A 245 8.79 -15.10 12.66
CA CYS A 245 9.10 -14.31 11.47
C CYS A 245 8.35 -12.98 11.49
N LEU A 246 7.04 -13.02 11.77
CA LEU A 246 6.19 -11.83 11.81
C LEU A 246 6.59 -10.87 12.94
N GLU A 247 6.95 -11.41 14.11
CA GLU A 247 7.45 -10.64 15.25
C GLU A 247 8.74 -9.90 14.93
N GLY A 248 9.75 -10.60 14.42
CA GLY A 248 11.02 -9.99 14.03
C GLY A 248 10.84 -8.93 12.94
N SER A 249 10.01 -9.22 11.93
CA SER A 249 9.74 -8.29 10.84
C SER A 249 9.00 -7.03 11.33
N LEU A 250 7.95 -7.18 12.14
CA LEU A 250 7.21 -6.04 12.70
C LEU A 250 8.09 -5.20 13.62
N ALA A 251 8.92 -5.81 14.47
CA ALA A 251 9.83 -5.08 15.34
C ALA A 251 10.80 -4.21 14.53
N ARG A 252 11.35 -4.74 13.44
CA ARG A 252 12.17 -3.96 12.49
C ARG A 252 11.36 -2.84 11.84
N SER A 253 10.15 -3.12 11.38
CA SER A 253 9.28 -2.11 10.74
C SER A 253 8.95 -0.95 11.68
N LEU A 254 8.56 -1.22 12.94
CA LEU A 254 8.27 -0.19 13.94
C LEU A 254 9.50 0.70 14.22
N ALA A 255 10.70 0.10 14.29
CA ALA A 255 11.95 0.83 14.46
C ALA A 255 12.28 1.70 13.24
N SER A 256 12.19 1.14 12.02
CA SER A 256 12.45 1.87 10.76
C SER A 256 11.48 3.03 10.55
N LEU A 257 10.20 2.82 10.84
CA LEU A 257 9.14 3.83 10.75
C LEU A 257 9.18 4.85 11.90
N ASN A 258 9.92 4.56 12.97
CA ASN A 258 9.97 5.37 14.18
C ASN A 258 8.59 5.59 14.84
N VAL A 259 7.74 4.55 14.84
CA VAL A 259 6.39 4.56 15.44
C VAL A 259 6.21 3.41 16.42
N GLN A 260 5.42 3.62 17.46
CA GLN A 260 5.10 2.55 18.42
C GLN A 260 4.02 1.59 17.88
N VAL A 261 3.17 2.10 16.98
CA VAL A 261 1.99 1.40 16.47
C VAL A 261 1.80 1.68 14.98
N VAL A 262 1.60 0.63 14.20
CA VAL A 262 1.03 0.73 12.84
C VAL A 262 -0.47 0.53 12.89
N ASP A 263 -1.21 1.24 12.04
CA ASP A 263 -2.67 1.10 12.02
C ASP A 263 -3.09 -0.22 11.37
N LEU A 264 -2.26 -0.72 10.46
CA LEU A 264 -2.52 -1.95 9.74
C LEU A 264 -1.25 -2.71 9.40
N LEU A 265 -1.21 -3.98 9.79
CA LEU A 265 -0.23 -4.94 9.28
C LEU A 265 -0.90 -5.89 8.27
N TYR A 266 -0.42 -5.90 7.04
CA TYR A 266 -0.84 -6.88 6.05
C TYR A 266 0.06 -8.13 6.09
N LEU A 267 -0.54 -9.31 5.97
CA LEU A 267 0.17 -10.48 5.47
C LEU A 267 0.33 -10.35 3.96
N HIS A 268 1.58 -10.33 3.50
CA HIS A 268 1.95 -9.93 2.14
C HIS A 268 2.05 -11.13 1.20
N ASN A 269 1.19 -11.21 0.19
CA ASN A 269 1.14 -12.23 -0.86
C ASN A 269 1.18 -13.68 -0.33
N ALA A 270 0.59 -13.90 0.85
CA ALA A 270 0.78 -15.17 1.56
C ALA A 270 0.12 -16.36 0.85
N ALA A 271 -1.03 -16.15 0.21
CA ALA A 271 -1.77 -17.22 -0.44
C ALA A 271 -1.08 -17.69 -1.73
N GLU A 272 -0.75 -16.75 -2.61
CA GLU A 272 -0.14 -17.03 -3.91
C GLU A 272 1.28 -17.59 -3.79
N LEU A 273 2.00 -17.30 -2.70
CA LEU A 273 3.34 -17.86 -2.46
C LEU A 273 3.29 -19.22 -1.75
N GLN A 274 2.47 -19.37 -0.71
CA GLN A 274 2.49 -20.57 0.10
C GLN A 274 1.66 -21.72 -0.49
N ILE A 275 0.46 -21.45 -0.99
CA ILE A 275 -0.45 -22.53 -1.46
C ILE A 275 0.22 -23.43 -2.52
N PRO A 276 0.94 -22.91 -3.54
CA PRO A 276 1.60 -23.76 -4.53
C PRO A 276 2.68 -24.69 -3.95
N VAL A 277 3.26 -24.35 -2.80
CA VAL A 277 4.41 -25.07 -2.22
C VAL A 277 3.99 -26.02 -1.11
N ILE A 278 3.12 -25.58 -0.18
CA ILE A 278 2.74 -26.36 1.01
C ILE A 278 1.30 -26.89 0.96
N GLY A 279 0.55 -26.53 -0.07
CA GLY A 279 -0.86 -26.87 -0.21
C GLY A 279 -1.79 -26.00 0.66
N ARG A 280 -3.07 -26.01 0.29
CA ARG A 280 -4.10 -25.16 0.92
C ARG A 280 -4.32 -25.46 2.39
N GLU A 281 -4.37 -26.73 2.77
CA GLU A 281 -4.63 -27.13 4.16
C GLU A 281 -3.54 -26.60 5.10
N THR A 282 -2.28 -26.86 4.78
CA THR A 282 -1.12 -26.35 5.53
C THR A 282 -1.08 -24.83 5.53
N PHE A 283 -1.40 -24.18 4.42
CA PHE A 283 -1.51 -22.72 4.36
C PHE A 283 -2.55 -22.18 5.34
N LEU A 284 -3.75 -22.77 5.39
CA LEU A 284 -4.79 -22.33 6.33
C LEU A 284 -4.39 -22.55 7.78
N GLN A 285 -3.64 -23.62 8.09
CA GLN A 285 -3.08 -23.85 9.43
C GLN A 285 -2.04 -22.76 9.79
N ARG A 286 -1.12 -22.43 8.87
CA ARG A 286 -0.14 -21.34 9.07
C ARG A 286 -0.79 -19.98 9.17
N LEU A 287 -1.81 -19.71 8.35
CA LEU A 287 -2.60 -18.48 8.40
C LEU A 287 -3.32 -18.35 9.75
N ARG A 288 -3.85 -19.44 10.31
CA ARG A 288 -4.44 -19.44 11.65
C ARG A 288 -3.42 -19.04 12.72
N ALA A 289 -2.21 -19.62 12.68
CA ALA A 289 -1.14 -19.28 13.60
C ALA A 289 -0.71 -17.81 13.47
N ALA A 290 -0.59 -17.30 12.23
CA ALA A 290 -0.33 -15.89 11.98
C ALA A 290 -1.43 -14.98 12.56
N PHE A 291 -2.70 -15.37 12.43
CA PHE A 291 -3.82 -14.61 13.01
C PHE A 291 -3.82 -14.62 14.55
N VAL A 292 -3.45 -15.74 15.18
CA VAL A 292 -3.27 -15.78 16.65
C VAL A 292 -2.23 -14.75 17.07
N TRP A 293 -1.08 -14.74 16.41
CA TRP A 293 -0.03 -13.76 16.69
C TRP A 293 -0.47 -12.32 16.39
N CYS A 294 -1.21 -12.07 15.31
CA CYS A 294 -1.74 -10.73 15.01
C CYS A 294 -2.70 -10.23 16.12
N GLU A 295 -3.54 -11.10 16.69
CA GLU A 295 -4.39 -10.73 17.83
C GLU A 295 -3.58 -10.42 19.09
N GLU A 296 -2.50 -11.16 19.34
CA GLU A 296 -1.56 -10.88 20.43
C GLU A 296 -0.84 -9.55 20.23
N ALA A 297 -0.33 -9.29 19.03
CA ALA A 297 0.30 -8.02 18.65
C ALA A 297 -0.68 -6.84 18.79
N ARG A 298 -1.95 -7.06 18.44
CA ARG A 298 -3.02 -6.07 18.62
C ARG A 298 -3.30 -5.79 20.10
N LYS A 299 -3.42 -6.85 20.91
CA LYS A 299 -3.63 -6.73 22.37
C LYS A 299 -2.44 -6.05 23.05
N ALA A 300 -1.22 -6.29 22.57
CA ALA A 300 0.01 -5.64 23.04
C ALA A 300 0.14 -4.19 22.55
N GLY A 301 -0.70 -3.76 21.61
CA GLY A 301 -0.73 -2.39 21.10
C GLY A 301 0.31 -2.09 20.04
N PHE A 302 0.93 -3.09 19.40
CA PHE A 302 1.89 -2.88 18.31
C PHE A 302 1.22 -2.64 16.95
N ILE A 303 0.00 -3.17 16.77
CA ILE A 303 -0.84 -2.95 15.60
C ILE A 303 -2.27 -2.62 16.04
N ARG A 304 -3.00 -1.78 15.30
CA ARG A 304 -4.45 -1.61 15.56
C ARG A 304 -5.28 -2.75 14.94
N SER A 305 -4.95 -3.08 13.69
CA SER A 305 -5.68 -4.02 12.86
C SER A 305 -4.71 -4.81 12.00
N TYR A 306 -5.18 -5.93 11.44
CA TYR A 306 -4.43 -6.71 10.47
C TYR A 306 -5.28 -7.04 9.24
N GLY A 307 -4.63 -7.51 8.19
CA GLY A 307 -5.27 -7.78 6.90
C GLY A 307 -4.44 -8.67 6.00
N MET A 308 -4.90 -8.83 4.76
CA MET A 308 -4.12 -9.49 3.70
C MET A 308 -3.95 -8.57 2.49
N ALA A 309 -2.71 -8.42 2.03
CA ALA A 309 -2.40 -7.78 0.75
C ALA A 309 -2.04 -8.88 -0.24
N THR A 310 -2.79 -8.98 -1.34
CA THR A 310 -2.63 -10.05 -2.33
C THR A 310 -2.60 -9.48 -3.73
N TRP A 311 -1.69 -9.97 -4.56
CA TRP A 311 -1.73 -9.74 -5.99
C TRP A 311 -2.86 -10.54 -6.63
N ASP A 312 -2.95 -11.83 -6.32
CA ASP A 312 -3.86 -12.76 -7.01
C ASP A 312 -4.96 -13.36 -6.12
N GLY A 313 -4.65 -13.66 -4.86
CA GLY A 313 -5.47 -14.58 -4.03
C GLY A 313 -6.97 -14.33 -4.06
N PHE A 314 -7.41 -13.08 -3.86
CA PHE A 314 -8.83 -12.73 -3.83
C PHE A 314 -9.48 -12.47 -5.21
N ARG A 315 -8.68 -12.39 -6.26
CA ARG A 315 -9.08 -11.93 -7.60
C ARG A 315 -8.87 -12.99 -8.68
N ARG A 316 -8.87 -14.28 -8.30
CA ARG A 316 -8.83 -15.42 -9.22
C ARG A 316 -10.17 -16.17 -9.18
N PRO A 317 -10.55 -16.89 -10.25
CA PRO A 317 -11.78 -17.68 -10.25
C PRO A 317 -11.69 -18.83 -9.24
N PRO A 318 -12.83 -19.34 -8.69
CA PRO A 318 -12.82 -20.44 -7.72
C PRO A 318 -12.15 -21.73 -8.19
N SER A 319 -12.00 -21.91 -9.51
CA SER A 319 -11.27 -23.04 -10.11
C SER A 319 -9.75 -22.93 -10.02
N ASP A 320 -9.22 -21.74 -9.73
CA ASP A 320 -7.78 -21.50 -9.66
C ASP A 320 -7.20 -22.04 -8.34
N PRO A 321 -6.10 -22.83 -8.35
CA PRO A 321 -5.48 -23.36 -7.15
C PRO A 321 -5.11 -22.32 -6.09
N ILE A 322 -4.80 -21.07 -6.47
CA ILE A 322 -4.40 -20.00 -5.52
C ILE A 322 -5.58 -19.16 -5.02
N TYR A 323 -6.80 -19.44 -5.49
CA TYR A 323 -8.02 -18.73 -5.09
C TYR A 323 -8.21 -18.73 -3.57
N VAL A 324 -8.60 -17.61 -3.01
CA VAL A 324 -8.97 -17.50 -1.59
C VAL A 324 -10.35 -16.86 -1.49
N ALA A 325 -11.27 -17.58 -0.85
CA ALA A 325 -12.57 -17.02 -0.46
C ALA A 325 -12.37 -16.10 0.75
N LEU A 326 -12.72 -14.83 0.61
CA LEU A 326 -12.60 -13.82 1.67
C LEU A 326 -13.44 -14.20 2.90
N ALA A 327 -14.62 -14.79 2.69
CA ALA A 327 -15.48 -15.28 3.76
C ALA A 327 -14.80 -16.36 4.61
N ASP A 328 -13.96 -17.21 4.02
CA ASP A 328 -13.25 -18.27 4.73
C ASP A 328 -12.14 -17.69 5.60
N VAL A 329 -11.44 -16.66 5.10
CA VAL A 329 -10.43 -15.91 5.85
C VAL A 329 -11.08 -15.20 7.05
N VAL A 330 -12.24 -14.58 6.86
CA VAL A 330 -12.97 -13.95 7.97
C VAL A 330 -13.42 -14.98 8.99
N ARG A 331 -13.97 -16.13 8.58
CA ARG A 331 -14.32 -17.21 9.53
C ARG A 331 -13.10 -17.72 10.30
N LEU A 332 -11.93 -17.77 9.67
CA LEU A 332 -10.69 -18.11 10.35
C LEU A 332 -10.32 -17.07 11.41
N ALA A 333 -10.42 -15.77 11.08
CA ALA A 333 -10.17 -14.68 12.02
C ALA A 333 -11.20 -14.67 13.17
N GLU A 334 -12.49 -14.88 12.90
CA GLU A 334 -13.54 -15.03 13.91
C GLU A 334 -13.26 -16.21 14.84
N GLY A 335 -12.80 -17.34 14.29
CA GLY A 335 -12.42 -18.53 15.07
C GLY A 335 -11.15 -18.36 15.91
N VAL A 336 -10.45 -17.23 15.80
CA VAL A 336 -9.24 -16.88 16.58
C VAL A 336 -9.53 -15.71 17.53
N GLY A 337 -10.00 -14.58 17.00
CA GLY A 337 -10.22 -13.33 17.74
C GLY A 337 -11.68 -13.07 18.16
N GLY A 338 -12.60 -14.01 17.89
CA GLY A 338 -14.03 -13.83 18.12
C GLY A 338 -14.66 -12.76 17.22
N GLN A 339 -15.86 -12.29 17.58
CA GLN A 339 -16.58 -11.27 16.78
C GLN A 339 -15.85 -9.91 16.69
N ASN A 340 -14.92 -9.66 17.63
CA ASN A 340 -14.10 -8.46 17.69
C ASN A 340 -12.66 -8.70 17.22
N HIS A 341 -12.44 -9.67 16.33
CA HIS A 341 -11.16 -9.93 15.68
C HIS A 341 -10.62 -8.69 14.95
N GLY A 342 -9.31 -8.57 14.81
CA GLY A 342 -8.59 -7.45 14.19
C GLY A 342 -8.46 -7.53 12.66
N PHE A 343 -8.89 -8.63 12.02
CA PHE A 343 -8.93 -8.69 10.56
C PHE A 343 -9.95 -7.67 10.00
N ARG A 344 -9.48 -6.62 9.34
CA ARG A 344 -10.32 -5.47 8.94
C ARG A 344 -10.15 -5.01 7.50
N TYR A 345 -9.04 -5.35 6.86
CA TYR A 345 -8.70 -4.78 5.56
C TYR A 345 -8.11 -5.79 4.59
N VAL A 346 -8.39 -5.59 3.31
CA VAL A 346 -7.69 -6.27 2.21
C VAL A 346 -7.09 -5.25 1.26
N GLN A 347 -5.98 -5.62 0.60
CA GLN A 347 -5.37 -4.83 -0.46
C GLN A 347 -5.17 -5.69 -1.70
N THR A 348 -5.60 -5.20 -2.87
CA THR A 348 -5.42 -5.91 -4.15
C THR A 348 -5.31 -4.93 -5.33
N PRO A 349 -4.66 -5.31 -6.45
CA PRO A 349 -4.61 -4.45 -7.63
C PRO A 349 -5.99 -4.10 -8.17
N ILE A 350 -6.28 -2.82 -8.39
CA ILE A 350 -7.52 -2.38 -9.07
C ILE A 350 -7.18 -1.25 -10.02
N ASN A 351 -7.30 -1.52 -11.32
CA ASN A 351 -7.02 -0.58 -12.40
C ASN A 351 -7.73 -1.02 -13.69
N LEU A 352 -7.57 -0.25 -14.78
CA LEU A 352 -8.18 -0.58 -16.08
C LEU A 352 -7.71 -1.92 -16.68
N GLY A 353 -6.46 -2.33 -16.41
CA GLY A 353 -5.90 -3.60 -16.84
C GLY A 353 -6.20 -4.77 -15.90
N MET A 354 -6.64 -4.50 -14.66
CA MET A 354 -6.92 -5.49 -13.63
C MET A 354 -8.27 -5.18 -12.94
N PRO A 355 -9.41 -5.43 -13.62
CA PRO A 355 -10.75 -5.08 -13.13
C PRO A 355 -11.40 -6.16 -12.24
N GLU A 356 -10.80 -7.35 -12.12
CA GLU A 356 -11.44 -8.55 -11.59
C GLU A 356 -12.05 -8.37 -10.19
N ALA A 357 -11.35 -7.69 -9.27
CA ALA A 357 -11.84 -7.49 -7.91
C ALA A 357 -13.17 -6.72 -7.79
N TRP A 358 -13.52 -5.87 -8.76
CA TRP A 358 -14.81 -5.17 -8.76
C TRP A 358 -15.80 -5.69 -9.80
N ARG A 359 -15.32 -6.42 -10.81
CA ARG A 359 -16.11 -6.89 -11.95
C ARG A 359 -16.55 -8.34 -11.82
N GLU A 360 -15.64 -9.22 -11.41
CA GLU A 360 -15.84 -10.66 -11.52
C GLU A 360 -16.51 -11.23 -10.27
N ALA A 361 -17.62 -11.93 -10.48
CA ALA A 361 -18.37 -12.59 -9.43
C ALA A 361 -17.69 -13.90 -9.02
N TRP A 362 -16.61 -13.82 -8.24
CA TRP A 362 -15.81 -14.97 -7.81
C TRP A 362 -15.80 -15.21 -6.30
N GLN A 363 -16.29 -14.27 -5.50
CA GLN A 363 -16.34 -14.41 -4.05
C GLN A 363 -17.74 -14.86 -3.59
N PRO A 364 -17.85 -15.86 -2.70
CA PRO A 364 -19.12 -16.22 -2.09
C PRO A 364 -19.75 -15.03 -1.39
N ALA A 365 -21.01 -14.73 -1.72
CA ALA A 365 -21.79 -13.75 -1.01
C ALA A 365 -21.93 -14.18 0.46
N PRO A 366 -21.48 -13.37 1.43
CA PRO A 366 -21.77 -13.60 2.84
C PRO A 366 -23.28 -13.58 3.05
N ALA A 367 -23.81 -14.56 3.79
CA ALA A 367 -25.22 -14.62 4.15
C ALA A 367 -25.60 -13.39 5.00
N ALA A 368 -26.75 -12.77 4.73
CA ALA A 368 -27.30 -11.81 5.68
C ALA A 368 -27.73 -12.57 6.96
N PRO A 369 -27.77 -11.92 8.14
CA PRO A 369 -28.25 -12.55 9.36
C PRO A 369 -29.68 -13.13 9.26
N SER A 370 -30.47 -12.68 8.28
CA SER A 370 -31.83 -13.13 7.97
C SER A 370 -31.92 -14.27 6.95
N ASP A 371 -30.81 -14.62 6.31
CA ASP A 371 -30.79 -15.66 5.28
C ASP A 371 -30.46 -16.99 5.95
N GLU A 372 -31.48 -17.75 6.34
CA GLU A 372 -31.25 -19.18 6.52
C GLU A 372 -30.81 -19.75 5.17
N PRO A 373 -29.68 -20.49 5.10
CA PRO A 373 -29.30 -21.13 3.86
C PRO A 373 -30.44 -22.05 3.45
N ALA A 374 -31.09 -21.75 2.32
CA ALA A 374 -32.03 -22.68 1.72
C ALA A 374 -31.26 -24.01 1.51
N ASP A 375 -31.74 -25.08 2.14
CA ASP A 375 -31.05 -26.36 2.22
C ASP A 375 -30.41 -26.74 0.87
N GLY A 376 -29.08 -26.79 0.84
CA GLY A 376 -28.29 -27.32 -0.27
C GLY A 376 -27.97 -26.37 -1.43
N LYS A 377 -28.37 -25.08 -1.41
CA LYS A 377 -27.96 -24.13 -2.48
C LYS A 377 -26.60 -23.49 -2.16
N ALA A 378 -25.66 -23.56 -3.11
CA ALA A 378 -24.41 -22.80 -3.03
C ALA A 378 -24.69 -21.29 -2.97
N PRO A 379 -23.91 -20.50 -2.21
CA PRO A 379 -24.09 -19.05 -2.16
C PRO A 379 -23.90 -18.43 -3.54
N ASP A 380 -24.65 -17.38 -3.83
CA ASP A 380 -24.42 -16.58 -5.04
C ASP A 380 -22.99 -16.01 -4.98
N LEU A 381 -22.34 -15.85 -6.14
CA LEU A 381 -21.03 -15.22 -6.23
C LEU A 381 -21.17 -13.73 -6.52
N VAL A 382 -20.30 -12.93 -5.90
CA VAL A 382 -20.24 -11.47 -6.03
C VAL A 382 -18.78 -11.01 -6.21
N PRO A 383 -18.55 -9.78 -6.70
CA PRO A 383 -17.21 -9.21 -6.73
C PRO A 383 -16.58 -9.07 -5.34
N LEU A 384 -15.25 -9.03 -5.29
CA LEU A 384 -14.50 -8.90 -4.04
C LEU A 384 -14.88 -7.66 -3.25
N VAL A 385 -15.03 -6.51 -3.91
CA VAL A 385 -15.42 -5.25 -3.24
C VAL A 385 -16.78 -5.35 -2.56
N GLU A 386 -17.71 -6.11 -3.15
CA GLU A 386 -19.04 -6.34 -2.58
C GLU A 386 -18.98 -7.36 -1.44
N ALA A 387 -18.25 -8.47 -1.61
CA ALA A 387 -18.03 -9.44 -0.53
C ALA A 387 -17.38 -8.79 0.70
N ALA A 388 -16.37 -7.95 0.49
CA ALA A 388 -15.71 -7.19 1.56
C ALA A 388 -16.69 -6.25 2.26
N GLY A 389 -17.52 -5.51 1.51
CA GLY A 389 -18.56 -4.64 2.06
C GLY A 389 -19.56 -5.40 2.93
N ARG A 390 -20.08 -6.53 2.44
CA ARG A 390 -21.01 -7.41 3.17
C ARG A 390 -20.38 -8.02 4.44
N LEU A 391 -19.06 -8.21 4.45
CA LEU A 391 -18.30 -8.69 5.62
C LEU A 391 -17.91 -7.57 6.60
N GLY A 392 -18.14 -6.30 6.25
CA GLY A 392 -17.69 -5.15 7.04
C GLY A 392 -16.16 -5.02 7.04
N LEU A 393 -15.53 -5.17 5.86
CA LEU A 393 -14.10 -5.01 5.63
C LEU A 393 -13.80 -3.84 4.68
N GLY A 394 -12.67 -3.17 4.89
CA GLY A 394 -12.18 -2.13 3.99
C GLY A 394 -11.32 -2.70 2.85
N VAL A 395 -11.41 -2.10 1.66
CA VAL A 395 -10.59 -2.48 0.49
C VAL A 395 -9.69 -1.33 0.08
N PHE A 396 -8.37 -1.56 0.07
CA PHE A 396 -7.39 -0.67 -0.55
C PHE A 396 -7.01 -1.18 -1.94
N ALA A 397 -7.00 -0.27 -2.92
CA ALA A 397 -6.53 -0.59 -4.26
C ALA A 397 -5.02 -0.36 -4.37
N SER A 398 -4.28 -1.32 -4.90
CA SER A 398 -2.87 -1.17 -5.28
C SER A 398 -2.70 -1.15 -6.80
N GLY A 399 -1.48 -0.91 -7.28
CA GLY A 399 -1.13 -0.96 -8.69
C GLY A 399 -2.01 -0.12 -9.64
N PRO A 400 -2.40 1.13 -9.33
CA PRO A 400 -3.34 1.91 -10.16
C PRO A 400 -2.89 2.12 -11.62
N LEU A 401 -1.57 2.05 -11.86
CA LEU A 401 -0.96 2.25 -13.18
C LEU A 401 -0.35 0.96 -13.74
N LEU A 402 -0.56 -0.18 -13.07
CA LEU A 402 0.09 -1.46 -13.36
C LEU A 402 1.61 -1.29 -13.52
N GLU A 403 2.25 -0.70 -12.50
CA GLU A 403 3.70 -0.42 -12.51
C GLU A 403 4.19 0.46 -13.68
N GLY A 404 3.26 1.17 -14.34
CA GLY A 404 3.52 2.02 -15.50
C GLY A 404 3.20 1.34 -16.84
N GLU A 405 2.84 0.06 -16.86
CA GLU A 405 2.51 -0.66 -18.10
C GLU A 405 1.32 -0.04 -18.84
N LEU A 406 0.30 0.44 -18.11
CA LEU A 406 -0.84 1.11 -18.75
C LEU A 406 -0.42 2.37 -19.54
N LEU A 407 0.66 3.05 -19.12
CA LEU A 407 1.18 4.23 -19.80
C LEU A 407 1.96 3.91 -21.08
N LYS A 408 2.31 2.64 -21.31
CA LYS A 408 2.99 2.21 -22.54
C LYS A 408 2.01 1.92 -23.68
N ASN A 409 0.72 1.79 -23.38
CA ASN A 409 -0.31 1.46 -24.37
C ASN A 409 -0.88 2.73 -25.03
N ALA A 410 -0.25 3.19 -26.11
CA ALA A 410 -0.66 4.41 -26.83
C ALA A 410 -2.14 4.39 -27.29
N GLY A 411 -2.67 3.22 -27.68
CA GLY A 411 -4.06 3.07 -28.08
C GLY A 411 -5.03 3.28 -26.92
N LEU A 412 -4.72 2.73 -25.75
CA LEU A 412 -5.47 2.98 -24.52
C LEU A 412 -5.45 4.47 -24.16
N LEU A 413 -4.27 5.11 -24.19
CA LEU A 413 -4.13 6.52 -23.81
C LEU A 413 -4.91 7.45 -24.77
N ALA A 414 -4.87 7.17 -26.08
CA ALA A 414 -5.63 7.92 -27.06
C ALA A 414 -7.14 7.82 -26.82
N LYS A 415 -7.65 6.64 -26.47
CA LYS A 415 -9.06 6.45 -26.08
C LYS A 415 -9.39 7.20 -24.79
N LEU A 416 -8.51 7.13 -23.78
CA LEU A 416 -8.69 7.79 -22.49
C LEU A 416 -8.81 9.32 -22.62
N ASP A 417 -8.17 9.92 -23.63
CA ASP A 417 -8.29 11.35 -23.91
C ASP A 417 -9.65 11.78 -24.46
N GLN A 418 -10.41 10.85 -25.04
CA GLN A 418 -11.74 11.12 -25.60
C GLN A 418 -12.88 10.90 -24.59
N VAL A 419 -12.59 10.39 -23.39
CA VAL A 419 -13.61 10.09 -22.37
C VAL A 419 -14.08 11.39 -21.71
N GLU A 420 -15.35 11.73 -21.95
CA GLU A 420 -15.97 12.98 -21.49
C GLU A 420 -15.94 13.13 -19.97
N GLU A 421 -16.15 12.04 -19.22
CA GLU A 421 -16.11 12.01 -17.76
C GLU A 421 -14.72 12.35 -17.19
N LEU A 422 -13.67 12.20 -18.00
CA LEU A 422 -12.28 12.45 -17.63
C LEU A 422 -11.72 13.76 -18.21
N LYS A 423 -12.52 14.55 -18.91
CA LYS A 423 -12.05 15.78 -19.58
C LYS A 423 -11.41 16.82 -18.64
N ASN A 424 -11.87 16.86 -17.39
CA ASN A 424 -11.36 17.79 -16.37
C ASN A 424 -10.11 17.26 -15.66
N VAL A 425 -9.70 16.02 -15.93
CA VAL A 425 -8.52 15.41 -15.33
C VAL A 425 -7.30 15.63 -16.21
N GLN A 426 -6.29 16.31 -15.65
CA GLN A 426 -5.09 16.71 -16.38
C GLN A 426 -4.02 15.62 -16.32
N GLY A 427 -3.70 15.02 -17.47
CA GLY A 427 -2.63 14.03 -17.63
C GLY A 427 -3.12 12.59 -17.69
N GLN A 428 -2.42 11.75 -18.46
CA GLN A 428 -2.80 10.35 -18.69
C GLN A 428 -2.72 9.50 -17.40
N ALA A 429 -1.65 9.65 -16.62
CA ALA A 429 -1.49 8.91 -15.37
C ALA A 429 -2.56 9.26 -14.32
N THR A 430 -2.95 10.54 -14.22
CA THR A 430 -4.00 10.98 -13.29
C THR A 430 -5.39 10.56 -13.78
N LYS A 431 -5.64 10.47 -15.08
CA LYS A 431 -6.88 9.87 -15.64
C LYS A 431 -7.03 8.40 -15.25
N LEU A 432 -5.96 7.61 -15.40
CA LEU A 432 -5.92 6.21 -14.95
C LEU A 432 -6.12 6.12 -13.43
N LEU A 433 -5.47 6.99 -12.66
CA LEU A 433 -5.63 7.06 -11.22
C LEU A 433 -7.05 7.49 -10.80
N GLN A 434 -7.69 8.39 -11.55
CA GLN A 434 -9.08 8.80 -11.32
C GLN A 434 -10.02 7.62 -11.48
N PHE A 435 -9.84 6.79 -12.50
CA PHE A 435 -10.61 5.57 -12.66
C PHE A 435 -10.41 4.64 -11.46
N ALA A 436 -9.16 4.31 -11.12
CA ALA A 436 -8.84 3.39 -10.04
C ALA A 436 -9.40 3.86 -8.68
N ARG A 437 -9.18 5.13 -8.30
CA ARG A 437 -9.71 5.69 -7.04
C ARG A 437 -11.22 5.69 -7.00
N SER A 438 -11.89 5.81 -8.15
CA SER A 438 -13.35 5.90 -8.23
C SER A 438 -14.06 4.54 -8.30
N THR A 439 -13.33 3.44 -8.14
CA THR A 439 -13.93 2.10 -8.06
C THR A 439 -14.89 2.02 -6.87
N PRO A 440 -16.16 1.65 -7.09
CA PRO A 440 -17.13 1.49 -6.00
C PRO A 440 -16.64 0.49 -4.94
N GLY A 441 -16.79 0.85 -3.66
CA GLY A 441 -16.39 0.01 -2.52
C GLY A 441 -14.90 0.07 -2.13
N VAL A 442 -14.06 0.80 -2.87
CA VAL A 442 -12.64 1.02 -2.49
C VAL A 442 -12.53 2.20 -1.52
N LEU A 443 -11.70 2.07 -0.48
CA LEU A 443 -11.40 3.12 0.49
C LEU A 443 -10.40 4.13 -0.06
N ALA A 444 -9.25 3.64 -0.51
CA ALA A 444 -8.21 4.48 -1.12
C ALA A 444 -7.38 3.67 -2.10
N VAL A 445 -6.78 4.37 -3.05
CA VAL A 445 -5.82 3.79 -3.99
C VAL A 445 -4.40 4.24 -3.68
N MET A 446 -3.47 3.30 -3.59
CA MET A 446 -2.06 3.59 -3.26
C MET A 446 -1.29 3.90 -4.54
N VAL A 447 -0.73 5.11 -4.62
CA VAL A 447 0.07 5.56 -5.78
C VAL A 447 1.50 5.89 -5.37
N GLY A 448 2.47 5.48 -6.19
CA GLY A 448 3.86 5.91 -6.05
C GLY A 448 4.13 7.19 -6.85
N HIS A 449 4.68 8.23 -6.20
CA HIS A 449 4.92 9.54 -6.84
C HIS A 449 6.15 10.28 -6.28
N LYS A 450 7.34 9.71 -6.42
CA LYS A 450 8.59 10.24 -5.84
C LYS A 450 9.10 11.56 -6.43
N ARG A 451 8.54 12.05 -7.55
CA ARG A 451 8.98 13.31 -8.19
C ARG A 451 7.96 14.41 -7.91
N ALA A 452 8.41 15.63 -7.61
CA ALA A 452 7.57 16.79 -7.32
C ALA A 452 6.42 16.97 -8.32
N LYS A 453 6.72 16.94 -9.62
CA LYS A 453 5.71 17.06 -10.70
C LYS A 453 4.60 16.00 -10.65
N HIS A 454 4.91 14.76 -10.25
CA HIS A 454 3.91 13.70 -10.14
C HIS A 454 3.08 13.85 -8.87
N MET A 455 3.71 14.29 -7.78
CA MET A 455 3.03 14.62 -6.53
C MET A 455 2.04 15.78 -6.73
N GLU A 456 2.45 16.87 -7.38
CA GLU A 456 1.60 18.01 -7.71
C GLU A 456 0.40 17.60 -8.58
N ALA A 457 0.63 16.76 -9.60
CA ALA A 457 -0.45 16.23 -10.45
C ALA A 457 -1.46 15.39 -9.65
N ASN A 458 -0.99 14.54 -8.73
CA ASN A 458 -1.87 13.74 -7.88
C ASN A 458 -2.61 14.58 -6.82
N VAL A 459 -2.00 15.66 -6.32
CA VAL A 459 -2.66 16.64 -5.44
C VAL A 459 -3.73 17.42 -6.20
N ALA A 460 -3.46 17.83 -7.44
CA ALA A 460 -4.45 18.46 -8.30
C ALA A 460 -5.63 17.51 -8.57
N LEU A 461 -5.36 16.23 -8.79
CA LEU A 461 -6.40 15.21 -8.92
C LEU A 461 -7.22 15.05 -7.64
N ALA A 462 -6.58 15.04 -6.47
CA ALA A 462 -7.25 14.90 -5.18
C ALA A 462 -8.30 15.99 -4.91
N ARG A 463 -8.14 17.18 -5.52
CA ARG A 463 -9.09 18.31 -5.48
C ARG A 463 -10.34 18.09 -6.34
N LEU A 464 -10.33 17.08 -7.21
CA LEU A 464 -11.51 16.69 -7.97
C LEU A 464 -12.28 15.60 -7.19
N PRO A 465 -13.63 15.63 -7.24
CA PRO A 465 -14.43 14.52 -6.73
C PRO A 465 -14.06 13.22 -7.46
N PRO A 466 -14.09 12.05 -6.79
CA PRO A 466 -14.14 10.76 -7.49
C PRO A 466 -15.31 10.73 -8.49
N LEU A 467 -15.22 9.89 -9.51
CA LEU A 467 -16.34 9.65 -10.41
C LEU A 467 -17.51 9.05 -9.63
N THR A 468 -18.72 9.47 -9.97
CA THR A 468 -19.94 8.76 -9.58
C THR A 468 -19.93 7.33 -10.14
N LYS A 469 -20.76 6.45 -9.58
CA LYS A 469 -20.87 5.06 -10.06
C LYS A 469 -21.25 5.00 -11.54
N GLU A 470 -22.17 5.85 -11.98
CA GLU A 470 -22.62 5.94 -13.37
C GLU A 470 -21.48 6.39 -14.29
N GLN A 471 -20.73 7.43 -13.89
CA GLN A 471 -19.56 7.89 -14.64
C GLN A 471 -18.46 6.83 -14.70
N PHE A 472 -18.16 6.15 -13.58
CA PHE A 472 -17.18 5.06 -13.54
C PHE A 472 -17.55 3.94 -14.51
N LEU A 473 -18.82 3.50 -14.50
CA LEU A 473 -19.32 2.46 -15.40
C LEU A 473 -19.29 2.92 -16.86
N SER A 474 -19.62 4.18 -17.15
CA SER A 474 -19.51 4.78 -18.48
C SER A 474 -18.06 4.75 -18.99
N VAL A 475 -17.09 5.21 -18.17
CA VAL A 475 -15.66 5.13 -18.52
C VAL A 475 -15.25 3.69 -18.80
N TRP A 476 -15.63 2.75 -17.94
CA TRP A 476 -15.30 1.34 -18.14
C TRP A 476 -15.85 0.79 -19.46
N GLN A 477 -17.11 1.09 -19.80
CA GLN A 477 -17.73 0.66 -21.05
C GLN A 477 -16.98 1.20 -22.27
N GLN A 478 -16.61 2.48 -22.25
CA GLN A 478 -15.85 3.14 -23.33
C GLN A 478 -14.43 2.58 -23.47
N MET A 479 -13.79 2.18 -22.38
CA MET A 479 -12.43 1.61 -22.41
C MET A 479 -12.40 0.14 -22.84
N ARG A 480 -13.52 -0.56 -22.74
CA ARG A 480 -13.65 -1.96 -23.19
C ARG A 480 -13.94 -2.07 -24.70
N SER A 481 -14.72 -1.14 -25.27
CA SER A 481 -14.90 -1.01 -26.73
C SER A 481 -13.63 -0.52 -27.39
#